data_AF-W7AYU0-F1
#
_entry.id   AF-W7AYU0-F1
#
_cell.length_a   1.000
_cell.length_b   1.000
_cell.length_c   1.000
_cell.angle_alpha   90.00
_cell.angle_beta   90.00
_cell.angle_gamma   90.00
#
_symmetry.space_group_name_H-M   'P 1'
#
loop_
_entity.id
_entity.type
_entity.pdbx_description
1 polymer ?
#
loop_
_entity_poly.entity_id
_entity_poly.type
_entity_poly.pdbx_seq_one_letter_code
_entity_poly.pdbx_strand_id
1 'polypeptide(L)'
;MKMVCLIILGPPLLTLFGTAIAVLLPAATSWLTNSGAHGFSEILYAFTSMGNNNGSAFAGFSADTAFTNWIGGIIMLLARFLPLVATLFLAGNLAQKKVVPESSGTLSTKNGMFAGLLIGVILLVGALVSCQV
;
A
#
# COMPACT_ATOMS: atom_id res chain seq x y z
N MET A 1 2.15 -12.10 13.80
CA MET A 1 0.98 -11.53 13.09
C MET A 1 0.90 -10.01 13.15
N LYS A 2 0.96 -9.36 14.33
CA LYS A 2 0.86 -7.88 14.42
C LYS A 2 1.76 -7.11 13.43
N MET A 3 3.04 -7.45 13.35
CA MET A 3 3.97 -6.79 12.42
C MET A 3 3.63 -7.03 10.94
N VAL A 4 3.16 -8.24 10.60
CA VAL A 4 2.70 -8.57 9.23
C VAL A 4 1.50 -7.71 8.85
N CYS A 5 0.54 -7.50 9.77
CA CYS A 5 -0.59 -6.61 9.54
C CYS A 5 -0.15 -5.17 9.27
N LEU A 6 0.85 -4.65 10.01
CA LEU A 6 1.38 -3.31 9.77
C LEU A 6 2.07 -3.19 8.40
N ILE A 7 2.79 -4.23 7.97
CA ILE A 7 3.45 -4.28 6.66
C ILE A 7 2.42 -4.24 5.53
N ILE A 8 1.37 -5.06 5.63
CA ILE A 8 0.38 -5.22 4.55
C ILE A 8 -0.63 -4.07 4.52
N LEU A 9 -1.10 -3.60 5.68
CA LEU A 9 -2.16 -2.59 5.77
C LEU A 9 -1.65 -1.15 5.76
N GLY A 10 -0.38 -0.91 6.06
CA GLY A 10 0.18 0.44 6.09
C GLY A 10 0.03 1.20 4.76
N PRO A 11 0.60 0.70 3.65
CA PRO A 11 0.50 1.32 2.32
C PRO A 11 -0.94 1.62 1.84
N PRO A 12 -1.90 0.69 1.92
CA PRO A 12 -3.26 0.99 1.46
C PRO A 12 -3.99 1.97 2.37
N LEU A 13 -3.79 1.94 3.69
CA LEU A 13 -4.39 2.94 4.58
C LEU A 13 -3.87 4.34 4.28
N LEU A 14 -2.56 4.50 4.05
CA LEU A 14 -1.98 5.79 3.67
C LEU A 14 -2.52 6.29 2.33
N THR A 15 -2.69 5.38 1.36
CA THR A 15 -3.28 5.68 0.05
C THR A 15 -4.73 6.19 0.20
N LEU A 16 -5.57 5.46 0.94
CA LEU A 16 -6.98 5.79 1.12
C LEU A 16 -7.17 7.08 1.92
N PHE A 17 -6.47 7.24 3.06
CA PHE A 17 -6.57 8.47 3.85
C PHE A 17 -6.02 9.68 3.10
N GLY A 18 -4.88 9.54 2.40
CA GLY A 18 -4.33 10.61 1.57
C GLY A 18 -5.30 11.04 0.47
N THR A 19 -5.88 10.08 -0.24
CA THR A 19 -6.88 10.33 -1.29
C THR A 19 -8.14 10.99 -0.72
N ALA A 20 -8.67 10.48 0.39
CA ALA A 20 -9.85 11.04 1.04
C ALA A 20 -9.64 12.49 1.48
N ILE A 21 -8.50 12.80 2.12
CA ILE A 21 -8.18 14.17 2.52
C ILE A 21 -8.03 15.08 1.29
N ALA A 22 -7.37 14.59 0.24
CA ALA A 22 -7.16 15.37 -0.98
C ALA A 22 -8.46 15.75 -1.67
N VAL A 23 -9.41 14.81 -1.80
CA VAL A 23 -10.71 15.04 -2.46
C VAL A 23 -11.62 15.97 -1.65
N LEU A 24 -11.46 16.01 -0.32
CA LEU A 24 -12.24 16.91 0.55
C LEU A 24 -11.73 18.36 0.53
N LEU A 25 -10.55 18.64 -0.05
CA LEU A 25 -10.02 19.99 -0.10
C LEU A 25 -10.74 20.83 -1.16
N PRO A 26 -11.15 22.08 -0.84
CA PRO A 26 -11.80 22.96 -1.80
C PRO A 26 -10.96 23.24 -3.06
N ALA A 27 -9.63 23.17 -2.93
CA ALA A 27 -8.68 23.39 -4.01
C ALA A 27 -8.48 22.15 -4.91
N ALA A 28 -9.03 20.99 -4.57
CA ALA A 28 -8.76 19.73 -5.28
C ALA A 28 -9.01 19.80 -6.78
N THR A 29 -10.11 20.43 -7.19
CA THR A 29 -10.49 20.59 -8.60
C THR A 29 -9.52 21.46 -9.39
N SER A 30 -8.79 22.37 -8.73
CA SER A 30 -7.77 23.20 -9.37
C SER A 30 -6.47 22.44 -9.68
N TRP A 31 -6.30 21.25 -9.09
CA TRP A 31 -5.12 20.41 -9.32
C TRP A 31 -5.31 19.40 -10.46
N LEU A 32 -6.50 19.31 -11.04
CA LEU A 32 -6.85 18.30 -12.02
C LEU A 32 -6.85 18.86 -13.43
N THR A 33 -6.36 18.07 -14.37
CA THR A 33 -6.53 18.36 -15.80
C THR A 33 -7.79 17.71 -16.38
N ASN A 34 -8.33 16.70 -15.70
CA ASN A 34 -9.51 15.98 -16.12
C ASN A 34 -10.67 16.10 -15.12
N SER A 35 -11.89 15.89 -15.60
CA SER A 35 -13.11 15.94 -14.79
C SER A 35 -13.75 14.55 -14.66
N GLY A 36 -14.76 14.45 -13.80
CA GLY A 36 -15.48 13.20 -13.55
C GLY A 36 -14.59 12.09 -12.98
N ALA A 37 -14.86 10.85 -13.37
CA ALA A 37 -14.16 9.67 -12.84
C ALA A 37 -12.64 9.70 -13.12
N HIS A 38 -12.22 10.27 -14.25
CA HIS A 38 -10.79 10.30 -14.57
C HIS A 38 -10.02 11.29 -13.69
N GLY A 39 -10.61 12.45 -13.37
CA GLY A 39 -10.03 13.39 -12.41
C GLY A 39 -9.88 12.78 -11.02
N PHE A 40 -10.85 11.97 -10.58
CA PHE A 40 -10.70 11.21 -9.35
C PHE A 40 -9.53 10.21 -9.42
N SER A 41 -9.41 9.47 -10.53
CA SER A 41 -8.31 8.54 -10.75
C SER A 41 -6.94 9.22 -10.76
N GLU A 42 -6.82 10.48 -11.20
CA GLU A 42 -5.58 11.26 -11.10
C GLU A 42 -5.12 11.43 -9.65
N ILE A 43 -6.05 11.79 -8.75
CA ILE A 43 -5.76 11.91 -7.31
C ILE A 43 -5.45 10.53 -6.72
N LEU A 44 -6.33 9.55 -6.93
CA LEU A 44 -6.16 8.21 -6.39
C LEU A 44 -4.83 7.60 -6.82
N TYR A 45 -4.45 7.75 -8.10
CA TYR A 45 -3.18 7.24 -8.61
C TYR A 45 -1.98 7.94 -7.98
N ALA A 46 -2.01 9.27 -7.83
CA ALA A 46 -0.93 10.01 -7.18
C ALA A 46 -0.70 9.50 -5.74
N PHE A 47 -1.76 9.37 -4.95
CA PHE A 47 -1.65 8.87 -3.57
C PHE A 47 -1.33 7.38 -3.49
N THR A 48 -1.77 6.57 -4.46
CA THR A 48 -1.38 5.16 -4.56
C THR A 48 0.12 5.04 -4.84
N SER A 49 0.63 5.84 -5.77
CA SER A 49 2.05 5.85 -6.12
C SER A 49 2.92 6.28 -4.94
N MET A 50 2.53 7.36 -4.25
CA MET A 50 3.21 7.83 -3.03
C MET A 50 3.11 6.81 -1.89
N GLY A 51 1.91 6.28 -1.64
CA GLY A 51 1.65 5.28 -0.60
C GLY A 51 2.35 3.94 -0.82
N ASN A 52 2.83 3.66 -2.04
CA ASN A 52 3.61 2.47 -2.37
C ASN A 52 5.07 2.77 -2.73
N ASN A 53 5.52 4.03 -2.63
CA ASN A 53 6.86 4.47 -3.05
C ASN A 53 7.23 4.05 -4.48
N ASN A 54 6.28 4.11 -5.43
CA ASN A 54 6.52 3.75 -6.82
C ASN A 54 7.23 4.87 -7.59
N GLY A 55 6.67 6.09 -7.54
CA GLY A 55 7.21 7.27 -8.22
C GLY A 55 6.60 7.53 -9.60
N SER A 56 5.74 6.66 -10.11
CA SER A 56 4.95 6.93 -11.32
C SER A 56 3.86 7.99 -11.06
N ALA A 57 3.44 8.69 -12.13
CA ALA A 57 2.33 9.65 -12.08
C ALA A 57 1.58 9.67 -13.42
N PHE A 58 0.29 10.01 -13.40
CA PHE A 58 -0.46 10.35 -14.62
C PHE A 58 -0.03 11.68 -15.25
N ALA A 59 0.72 12.50 -14.52
CA ALA A 59 1.20 13.83 -14.91
C ALA A 59 0.10 14.88 -15.23
N GLY A 60 -1.18 14.51 -15.16
CA GLY A 60 -2.31 15.44 -15.19
C GLY A 60 -2.72 15.99 -13.81
N PHE A 61 -2.20 15.42 -12.72
CA PHE A 61 -2.37 15.97 -11.37
C PHE A 61 -1.25 16.98 -11.07
N SER A 62 -1.62 18.24 -10.79
CA SER A 62 -0.69 19.29 -10.36
C SER A 62 -0.22 19.01 -8.93
N ALA A 63 0.88 18.27 -8.83
CA ALA A 63 1.42 17.82 -7.55
C ALA A 63 2.28 18.87 -6.83
N ASP A 64 2.71 19.94 -7.51
CA ASP A 64 3.53 21.00 -6.89
C ASP A 64 2.67 21.99 -6.11
N THR A 65 2.08 21.49 -5.03
CA THR A 65 1.32 22.29 -4.08
C THR A 65 1.89 22.08 -2.69
N ALA A 66 1.76 23.07 -1.81
CA ALA A 66 2.22 22.93 -0.43
C ALA A 66 1.58 21.71 0.26
N PHE A 67 0.29 21.47 0.00
CA PHE A 67 -0.42 20.31 0.53
C PHE A 67 0.18 18.99 0.04
N THR A 68 0.28 18.81 -1.27
CA THR A 68 0.75 17.55 -1.86
C THR A 68 2.21 17.29 -1.53
N ASN A 69 3.07 18.32 -1.54
CA ASN A 69 4.48 18.17 -1.18
C ASN A 69 4.67 17.73 0.28
N TRP A 70 3.96 18.35 1.23
CA TRP A 70 4.06 17.98 2.65
C TRP A 70 3.41 16.63 2.96
N ILE A 71 2.13 16.46 2.60
CA ILE A 71 1.38 15.24 2.91
C ILE A 71 1.91 14.06 2.10
N GLY A 72 2.20 14.26 0.82
CA GLY A 72 2.83 13.25 -0.03
C GLY A 72 4.18 12.80 0.50
N GLY A 73 5.04 13.75 0.89
CA GLY A 73 6.33 13.44 1.52
C GLY A 73 6.17 12.63 2.81
N ILE A 74 5.25 13.00 3.69
CA ILE A 74 4.95 12.24 4.92
C ILE A 74 4.45 10.84 4.59
N ILE A 75 3.54 10.71 3.62
CA ILE A 75 3.00 9.42 3.18
C ILE A 75 4.13 8.53 2.66
N MET A 76 5.03 9.03 1.82
CA MET A 76 6.16 8.25 1.30
C MET A 76 7.10 7.80 2.43
N LEU A 77 7.41 8.69 3.37
CA LEU A 77 8.23 8.35 4.55
C LEU A 77 7.58 7.23 5.37
N LEU A 78 6.29 7.34 5.68
CA LEU A 78 5.57 6.33 6.44
C LEU A 78 5.46 5.02 5.65
N ALA A 79 5.09 5.08 4.38
CA ALA A 79 5.00 3.93 3.48
C ALA A 79 6.32 3.18 3.36
N ARG A 80 7.47 3.87 3.49
CA ARG A 80 8.79 3.27 3.42
C ARG A 80 9.22 2.70 4.77
N PHE A 81 9.20 3.53 5.80
CA PHE A 81 9.86 3.21 7.07
C PHE A 81 8.97 2.41 8.02
N LEU A 82 7.64 2.54 7.95
CA LEU A 82 6.75 1.73 8.80
C LEU A 82 6.84 0.23 8.45
N PRO A 83 6.72 -0.21 7.17
CA PRO A 83 6.91 -1.61 6.82
C PRO A 83 8.34 -2.09 7.08
N LEU A 84 9.34 -1.24 6.85
CA LEU A 84 10.74 -1.58 7.10
C LEU A 84 10.99 -1.91 8.57
N VAL A 85 10.58 -1.02 9.48
CA VAL A 85 10.72 -1.23 10.93
C VAL A 85 9.94 -2.46 11.38
N ALA A 86 8.69 -2.63 10.92
CA ALA A 86 7.90 -3.82 11.23
C ALA A 86 8.56 -5.12 10.71
N THR A 87 9.21 -5.08 9.55
CA THR A 87 9.96 -6.21 8.98
C THR A 87 11.18 -6.56 9.82
N LEU A 88 11.92 -5.57 10.33
CA LEU A 88 13.04 -5.82 11.24
C LEU A 88 12.59 -6.48 12.55
N PHE A 89 11.47 -6.01 13.15
CA PHE A 89 10.89 -6.66 14.32
C PHE A 89 10.41 -8.08 14.04
N LEU A 90 9.81 -8.30 12.87
CA LEU A 90 9.39 -9.64 12.43
C LEU A 90 10.60 -10.57 12.30
N ALA A 91 11.68 -10.12 11.67
CA ALA A 91 12.92 -10.87 11.51
C ALA A 91 13.53 -11.22 12.87
N GLY A 92 13.61 -10.26 13.80
CA GLY A 92 14.09 -10.51 15.16
C GLY A 92 13.25 -11.55 15.91
N ASN A 93 11.92 -11.52 15.75
CA ASN A 93 11.04 -12.53 16.35
C ASN A 93 11.20 -13.92 15.73
N LEU A 94 11.43 -14.00 14.41
CA LEU A 94 11.65 -15.27 13.71
C LEU A 94 13.02 -15.88 14.03
N ALA A 95 14.07 -15.06 14.20
CA ALA A 95 15.42 -15.51 14.54
C ALA A 95 15.48 -16.25 15.89
N GLN A 96 14.54 -15.96 16.80
CA GLN A 96 14.43 -16.64 18.10
C GLN A 96 13.69 -17.99 18.03
N LYS A 97 13.04 -18.31 16.91
CA LYS A 97 12.27 -19.55 16.75
C LYS A 97 13.17 -20.68 16.26
N LYS A 98 12.96 -21.87 16.82
CA LYS A 98 13.62 -23.09 16.34
C LYS A 98 12.90 -23.58 15.08
N VAL A 99 13.67 -24.03 14.10
CA VAL A 99 13.13 -24.73 12.93
C VAL A 99 12.65 -26.11 13.37
N VAL A 100 11.42 -26.45 13.02
CA VAL A 100 10.79 -27.75 13.34
C VAL A 100 10.87 -28.65 12.10
N PRO A 101 11.26 -29.93 12.23
CA PRO A 101 11.27 -30.87 11.11
C PRO A 101 9.89 -31.04 10.46
N GLU A 102 9.88 -31.38 9.18
CA GLU A 102 8.64 -31.68 8.45
C GLU A 102 7.91 -32.88 9.07
N SER A 103 6.59 -32.77 9.16
CA SER A 103 5.68 -33.81 9.67
C SER A 103 4.49 -34.00 8.73
N SER A 104 3.65 -35.00 8.99
CA SER A 104 2.43 -35.24 8.21
C SER A 104 1.43 -34.07 8.19
N GLY A 105 1.52 -33.15 9.17
CA GLY A 105 0.71 -31.93 9.21
C GLY A 105 1.36 -30.71 8.54
N THR A 106 2.57 -30.83 7.99
CA THR A 106 3.29 -29.70 7.38
C THR A 106 2.80 -29.45 5.96
N LEU A 107 2.28 -28.25 5.69
CA LEU A 107 1.87 -27.84 4.34
C LEU A 107 3.12 -27.52 3.49
N SER A 108 3.24 -28.14 2.32
CA SER A 108 4.33 -27.85 1.38
C SER A 108 4.18 -26.45 0.76
N THR A 109 5.21 -25.61 0.87
CA THR A 109 5.24 -24.23 0.34
C THR A 109 6.00 -24.09 -0.99
N LYS A 110 6.36 -25.21 -1.63
CA LYS A 110 7.23 -25.26 -2.83
C LYS A 110 6.58 -25.86 -4.08
N ASN A 111 5.26 -26.09 -4.05
CA ASN A 111 4.52 -26.71 -5.15
C ASN A 111 3.54 -25.74 -5.83
N GLY A 112 2.94 -26.17 -6.94
CA GLY A 112 1.97 -25.38 -7.68
C GLY A 112 0.71 -25.02 -6.87
N MET A 113 0.29 -25.86 -5.93
CA MET A 113 -0.85 -25.58 -5.06
C MET A 113 -0.59 -24.37 -4.16
N PHE A 114 0.57 -24.31 -3.52
CA PHE A 114 0.93 -23.16 -2.70
C PHE A 114 1.13 -21.90 -3.53
N ALA A 115 1.70 -22.00 -4.73
CA ALA A 115 1.81 -20.87 -5.64
C ALA A 115 0.43 -20.31 -6.02
N GLY A 116 -0.53 -21.17 -6.36
CA GLY A 116 -1.91 -20.79 -6.64
C GLY A 116 -2.59 -20.14 -5.43
N LEU A 117 -2.42 -20.71 -4.24
CA LEU A 117 -2.92 -20.13 -2.99
C LEU A 117 -2.32 -18.73 -2.74
N LEU A 118 -1.02 -18.56 -2.90
CA LEU A 118 -0.32 -17.29 -2.68
C LEU A 118 -0.82 -16.21 -3.65
N ILE A 119 -0.92 -16.53 -4.94
CA ILE A 119 -1.48 -15.61 -5.95
C ILE A 119 -2.92 -15.25 -5.59
N GLY A 120 -3.75 -16.23 -5.23
CA GLY A 120 -5.14 -16.01 -4.82
C GLY A 120 -5.26 -15.06 -3.63
N VAL A 121 -4.42 -15.23 -2.61
CA VAL A 121 -4.39 -14.34 -1.44
C VAL A 121 -3.96 -12.92 -1.84
N ILE A 122 -2.92 -12.76 -2.66
CA ILE A 122 -2.45 -11.44 -3.11
C ILE A 122 -3.55 -10.71 -3.90
N LEU A 123 -4.20 -11.41 -4.83
CA LEU A 123 -5.28 -10.83 -5.64
C LEU A 123 -6.51 -10.49 -4.79
N LEU A 124 -6.93 -11.37 -3.87
CA LEU A 124 -8.08 -11.12 -3.01
C LEU A 124 -7.84 -9.93 -2.07
N VAL A 125 -6.68 -9.88 -1.42
CA VAL A 125 -6.34 -8.75 -0.54
C VAL A 125 -6.26 -7.45 -1.33
N GLY A 126 -5.58 -7.46 -2.49
CA GLY A 126 -5.48 -6.28 -3.35
C GLY A 126 -6.84 -5.81 -3.86
N ALA A 127 -7.69 -6.73 -4.32
CA ALA A 127 -9.01 -6.42 -4.83
C ALA A 127 -9.93 -5.88 -3.74
N LEU A 128 -10.00 -6.52 -2.57
CA LEU A 128 -10.90 -6.10 -1.48
C LEU A 128 -10.55 -4.72 -0.93
N VAL A 129 -9.26 -4.36 -0.93
CA VAL A 129 -8.79 -3.04 -0.49
C VAL A 129 -9.03 -1.97 -1.55
N SER A 130 -8.86 -2.30 -2.83
CA SER A 130 -8.95 -1.32 -3.92
C SER A 130 -10.37 -1.12 -4.46
N CYS A 131 -11.28 -2.07 -4.25
CA CYS A 131 -12.67 -2.05 -4.74
C CYS A 131 -13.62 -1.20 -3.87
N GLN A 132 -13.12 -0.57 -2.81
CA GLN A 132 -13.90 0.31 -1.92
C GLN A 132 -13.91 1.78 -2.38
N VAL A 133 -13.35 2.05 -3.56
CA VAL A 133 -13.11 3.38 -4.13
C VAL A 133 -13.74 3.45 -5.52
#